data_AF-A0A3A9S5Y0-F1
#
_entry.id   AF-A0A3A9S5Y0-F1
#
_cell.length_a   1.000
_cell.length_b   1.000
_cell.length_c   1.000
_cell.angle_alpha   90.00
_cell.angle_beta   90.00
_cell.angle_gamma   90.00
#
_symmetry.space_group_name_H-M   'P 1'
#
loop_
_entity.id
_entity.type
_entity.pdbx_description
1 polymer ?
#
loop_
_entity_poly.entity_id
_entity_poly.type
_entity_poly.pdbx_seq_one_letter_code
_entity_poly.pdbx_strand_id
1 'polypeptide(L)'
;MKKHEYDILYHLYTEPYINQRILAKASGHSLGVVNKSLNKLISQGFLDGKGRLTKLSRDLIDSRKPKNAIILAAGFGMRMVPINLTTPKALIEVNGERLIDRLISQLHDVGIRDITVIVGFMKDNFEYLIDEYGVKLTYAADYASTNNIHSLRTAIDEIGNTYIIPCDIWCDRNPFRSHELYSWYMVSDIVDETSSVRINRKMELIKIPKHSGGNAMIGICYLTEDEATVVKEKILSYCKNPLYDDKFWEESLYKNDKMIVRARVVHSSDVVEINTYEQLRDLDSDSNQLKSDALKTISKELCCNGDNIVDIKVLKKGMTNRSFLFRIDDGENVGKYIMRIPGEGTDKLINREHEAMVFKTISGLGICDDPVYINSENGYKITKYLEGIRACDPENEDDLHKCMKKLRAFHDMKLKVDHSFDIFDQIEFYESLWGGEPSVYHDYMKTKENVMGLKTAIDSYKKEFCLTHIDAVPDNFLFYKNENGEEMLQLTDWEYSGMQDPHVDIAMFCIYAMYDKERVDRLIDIYFGNGCDIDTRAKIYCYISMCGLLWSNWCEYKRNLGVEFGEYSLAQYRYAKEYFKYAKELMN
;
A
#
# COMPACT_ATOMS: atom_id res chain seq x y z
N MET A 1 -16.16 10.42 38.48
CA MET A 1 -16.04 9.29 39.44
C MET A 1 -14.80 8.44 39.09
N LYS A 2 -14.36 7.54 39.98
CA LYS A 2 -13.28 6.58 39.70
C LYS A 2 -13.81 5.40 38.87
N LYS A 3 -12.93 4.68 38.15
CA LYS A 3 -13.29 3.54 37.28
C LYS A 3 -14.18 2.52 38.01
N HIS A 4 -13.71 2.01 39.15
CA HIS A 4 -14.47 1.03 39.94
C HIS A 4 -15.85 1.52 40.40
N GLU A 5 -16.04 2.82 40.59
CA GLU A 5 -17.36 3.37 40.95
C GLU A 5 -18.31 3.31 39.74
N TYR A 6 -17.81 3.56 38.53
CA TYR A 6 -18.58 3.37 37.30
C TYR A 6 -18.85 1.90 37.00
N ASP A 7 -17.86 1.03 37.14
CA ASP A 7 -18.03 -0.41 36.91
C ASP A 7 -19.14 -0.97 37.82
N ILE A 8 -19.14 -0.56 39.09
CA ILE A 8 -20.18 -0.93 40.06
C ILE A 8 -21.56 -0.39 39.64
N LEU A 9 -21.67 0.88 39.23
CA LEU A 9 -22.94 1.42 38.74
C LEU A 9 -23.45 0.67 37.52
N TYR A 10 -22.57 0.32 36.58
CA TYR A 10 -22.93 -0.45 35.39
C TYR A 10 -23.49 -1.83 35.77
N HIS A 11 -22.81 -2.57 36.64
CA HIS A 11 -23.30 -3.88 37.08
C HIS A 11 -24.64 -3.80 37.81
N LEU A 12 -24.85 -2.77 38.64
CA LEU A 12 -26.14 -2.54 39.32
C LEU A 12 -27.26 -2.12 38.36
N TYR A 13 -26.92 -1.65 37.17
CA TYR A 13 -27.87 -1.31 36.11
C TYR A 13 -28.26 -2.53 35.29
N THR A 14 -27.29 -3.39 34.96
CA THR A 14 -27.53 -4.59 34.13
C THR A 14 -28.04 -5.77 34.94
N GLU A 15 -27.69 -5.87 36.22
CA GLU A 15 -28.03 -7.00 37.08
C GLU A 15 -28.63 -6.54 38.43
N PRO A 16 -29.57 -7.31 39.01
CA PRO A 16 -30.09 -7.03 40.34
C PRO A 16 -29.00 -7.08 41.42
N TYR A 17 -29.01 -6.11 42.34
CA TYR A 17 -28.15 -6.15 43.51
C TYR A 17 -28.56 -7.27 44.48
N ILE A 18 -27.69 -8.27 44.66
CA ILE A 18 -27.91 -9.36 45.62
C ILE A 18 -27.11 -9.12 46.91
N ASN A 19 -25.78 -9.04 46.82
CA ASN A 19 -24.88 -8.71 47.93
C ASN A 19 -23.50 -8.26 47.41
N GLN A 20 -22.67 -7.74 48.31
CA GLN A 20 -21.35 -7.18 47.97
C GLN A 20 -20.35 -8.23 47.47
N ARG A 21 -20.45 -9.50 47.87
CA ARG A 21 -19.56 -10.57 47.41
C ARG A 21 -19.83 -10.93 45.95
N ILE A 22 -21.11 -11.03 45.57
CA ILE A 22 -21.51 -11.30 44.19
C ILE A 22 -21.10 -10.11 43.31
N LEU A 23 -21.37 -8.88 43.75
CA LEU A 23 -20.96 -7.67 43.03
C LEU A 23 -19.43 -7.54 42.89
N ALA A 24 -18.66 -7.93 43.90
CA ALA A 24 -17.20 -7.97 43.82
C ALA A 24 -16.71 -8.97 42.76
N LYS A 25 -17.29 -10.16 42.71
CA LYS A 25 -16.98 -11.15 41.68
C LYS A 25 -17.36 -10.66 40.29
N ALA A 26 -18.56 -10.11 40.12
CA ALA A 26 -19.06 -9.63 38.83
C ALA A 26 -18.26 -8.43 38.30
N SER A 27 -17.91 -7.48 39.16
CA SER A 27 -17.17 -6.27 38.79
C SER A 27 -15.66 -6.45 38.69
N GLY A 28 -15.12 -7.62 39.10
CA GLY A 28 -13.68 -7.89 39.10
C GLY A 28 -12.88 -7.08 40.14
N HIS A 29 -13.56 -6.39 41.06
CA HIS A 29 -12.93 -5.57 42.11
C HIS A 29 -12.92 -6.29 43.46
N SER A 30 -11.93 -5.97 44.30
CA SER A 30 -11.87 -6.55 45.65
C SER A 30 -13.07 -6.11 46.51
N LEU A 31 -13.48 -6.96 47.46
CA LEU A 31 -14.61 -6.68 48.34
C LEU A 31 -14.45 -5.34 49.10
N GLY A 32 -13.22 -5.00 49.50
CA GLY A 32 -12.92 -3.72 50.15
C GLY A 32 -13.13 -2.52 49.24
N VAL A 33 -12.75 -2.61 47.95
CA VAL A 33 -13.01 -1.57 46.95
C VAL A 33 -14.51 -1.43 46.70
N VAL A 34 -15.24 -2.55 46.56
CA VAL A 34 -16.70 -2.53 46.38
C VAL A 34 -17.41 -1.85 47.55
N ASN A 35 -17.09 -2.24 48.79
CA ASN A 35 -17.70 -1.65 49.98
C ASN A 35 -17.47 -0.14 50.06
N LYS A 36 -16.22 0.30 49.83
CA LYS A 36 -15.85 1.72 49.82
C LYS A 36 -16.60 2.49 48.74
N SER A 37 -16.74 1.89 47.56
CA SER A 37 -17.41 2.49 46.42
C SER A 37 -18.91 2.60 46.64
N LEU A 38 -19.57 1.55 47.15
CA LEU A 38 -20.99 1.57 47.51
C LEU A 38 -21.30 2.67 48.52
N ASN A 39 -20.54 2.76 49.62
CA ASN A 39 -20.72 3.80 50.63
C ASN A 39 -20.58 5.21 50.03
N LYS A 40 -19.61 5.39 49.13
CA LYS A 40 -19.39 6.67 48.46
C LYS A 40 -20.51 7.00 47.47
N LEU A 41 -20.95 6.04 46.67
CA LEU A 41 -22.06 6.20 45.73
C LEU A 41 -23.37 6.55 46.45
N ILE A 42 -23.64 5.94 47.61
CA ILE A 42 -24.77 6.28 48.48
C ILE A 42 -24.61 7.71 49.01
N SER A 43 -23.43 8.06 49.55
CA SER A 43 -23.19 9.41 50.10
C SER A 43 -23.31 10.52 49.04
N GLN A 44 -23.06 10.19 47.78
CA GLN A 44 -23.16 11.10 46.64
C GLN A 44 -24.55 11.08 45.98
N GLY A 45 -25.49 10.28 46.48
CA GLY A 45 -26.86 10.22 45.98
C GLY A 45 -27.05 9.41 44.70
N PHE A 46 -26.05 8.69 44.22
CA PHE A 46 -26.17 7.79 43.06
C PHE A 46 -26.90 6.49 43.42
N LEU A 47 -26.80 6.05 44.67
CA LEU A 47 -27.51 4.89 45.20
C LEU A 47 -28.37 5.30 46.40
N ASP A 48 -29.52 4.64 46.57
CA ASP A 48 -30.31 4.76 47.79
C ASP A 48 -29.70 3.94 48.95
N GLY A 49 -30.24 4.09 50.16
CA GLY A 49 -29.76 3.34 51.34
C GLY A 49 -29.91 1.81 51.24
N LYS A 50 -30.56 1.29 50.20
CA LYS A 50 -30.67 -0.15 49.89
C LYS A 50 -29.76 -0.59 48.74
N GLY A 51 -28.92 0.31 48.22
CA GLY A 51 -28.00 0.03 47.10
C GLY A 51 -28.68 0.03 45.73
N ARG A 52 -29.89 0.60 45.60
CA ARG A 52 -30.60 0.68 44.32
C ARG A 52 -30.28 2.00 43.59
N LEU A 53 -30.29 1.95 42.27
CA LEU A 53 -30.06 3.11 41.41
C LEU A 53 -31.10 4.22 41.63
N THR A 54 -30.63 5.43 41.93
CA THR A 54 -31.46 6.63 42.02
C THR A 54 -31.72 7.23 40.64
N LYS A 55 -32.61 8.23 40.55
CA LYS A 55 -32.83 9.01 39.33
C LYS A 55 -31.51 9.62 38.82
N LEU A 56 -30.68 10.19 39.71
CA LEU A 56 -29.38 10.77 39.35
C LEU A 56 -28.48 9.75 38.63
N SER A 57 -28.43 8.50 39.10
CA SER A 57 -27.63 7.46 38.45
C SER A 57 -28.20 7.03 37.10
N ARG A 58 -29.53 6.97 36.95
CA ARG A 58 -30.18 6.64 35.67
C ARG A 58 -29.96 7.74 34.64
N ASP A 59 -30.16 9.00 35.03
CA ASP A 59 -29.92 10.16 34.17
C ASP A 59 -28.43 10.21 33.71
N LEU A 60 -27.49 9.84 34.59
CA LEU A 60 -26.07 9.72 34.25
C LEU A 60 -25.79 8.58 33.25
N ILE A 61 -26.43 7.42 33.43
CA ILE A 61 -26.27 6.26 32.54
C ILE A 61 -26.85 6.59 31.16
N ASP A 62 -28.05 7.16 31.12
CA ASP A 62 -28.77 7.48 29.89
C ASP A 62 -28.06 8.61 29.11
N SER A 63 -27.55 9.63 29.79
CA SER A 63 -26.80 10.73 29.15
C SER A 63 -25.47 10.30 28.53
N ARG A 64 -24.94 9.13 28.90
CA ARG A 64 -23.69 8.56 28.37
C ARG A 64 -23.93 7.36 27.47
N LYS A 65 -25.18 7.08 27.12
CA LYS A 65 -25.52 6.01 26.19
C LYS A 65 -24.87 6.29 24.82
N PRO A 66 -24.29 5.27 24.16
CA PRO A 66 -23.83 5.39 22.77
C PRO A 66 -24.96 5.86 21.87
N LYS A 67 -24.71 6.92 21.09
CA LYS A 67 -25.65 7.51 20.12
C LYS A 67 -25.43 6.92 18.73
N ASN A 68 -24.17 6.76 18.33
CA ASN A 68 -23.77 6.31 17.00
C ASN A 68 -22.41 5.59 17.02
N ALA A 69 -21.99 5.10 15.86
CA ALA A 69 -20.67 4.53 15.63
C ALA A 69 -20.06 5.03 14.31
N ILE A 70 -18.75 5.13 14.27
CA ILE A 70 -17.96 5.51 13.10
C ILE A 70 -16.96 4.37 12.83
N ILE A 71 -17.02 3.80 11.63
CA ILE A 71 -16.11 2.74 11.17
C ILE A 71 -15.10 3.34 10.17
N LEU A 72 -13.80 3.18 10.43
CA LEU A 72 -12.70 3.67 9.59
C LEU A 72 -12.29 2.60 8.58
N ALA A 73 -12.73 2.74 7.33
CA ALA A 73 -12.52 1.80 6.23
C ALA A 73 -11.83 2.41 4.99
N ALA A 74 -11.19 3.59 5.13
CA ALA A 74 -10.62 4.30 4.00
C ALA A 74 -9.25 3.80 3.53
N GLY A 75 -8.51 3.08 4.39
CA GLY A 75 -7.10 2.74 4.16
C GLY A 75 -6.86 1.60 3.16
N PHE A 76 -5.66 1.58 2.56
CA PHE A 76 -5.25 0.56 1.59
C PHE A 76 -4.91 -0.81 2.18
N GLY A 77 -4.63 -0.92 3.48
CA GLY A 77 -4.29 -2.18 4.17
C GLY A 77 -3.17 -3.03 3.52
N MET A 78 -2.10 -2.38 3.03
CA MET A 78 -1.03 -2.96 2.19
C MET A 78 -0.29 -4.19 2.76
N ARG A 79 -0.47 -4.52 4.04
CA ARG A 79 0.15 -5.68 4.71
C ARG A 79 -0.56 -7.03 4.41
N MET A 80 -1.70 -7.00 3.71
CA MET A 80 -2.56 -8.15 3.37
C MET A 80 -2.48 -8.59 1.89
N VAL A 81 -1.35 -8.34 1.22
CA VAL A 81 -1.12 -8.82 -0.17
C VAL A 81 -0.90 -10.34 -0.17
N PRO A 82 -1.52 -11.13 -1.07
CA PRO A 82 -2.24 -10.74 -2.30
C PRO A 82 -3.75 -10.46 -2.17
N ILE A 83 -4.36 -10.64 -1.00
CA ILE A 83 -5.82 -10.52 -0.79
C ILE A 83 -6.31 -9.08 -1.04
N ASN A 84 -5.63 -8.12 -0.42
CA ASN A 84 -6.04 -6.71 -0.45
C ASN A 84 -5.70 -5.98 -1.76
N LEU A 85 -5.26 -6.73 -2.77
CA LEU A 85 -5.09 -6.21 -4.13
C LEU A 85 -6.40 -6.22 -4.93
N THR A 86 -7.40 -6.97 -4.49
CA THR A 86 -8.69 -7.15 -5.16
C THR A 86 -9.89 -6.94 -4.23
N THR A 87 -9.66 -6.96 -2.91
CA THR A 87 -10.72 -6.88 -1.89
C THR A 87 -10.30 -5.91 -0.78
N PRO A 88 -11.06 -4.85 -0.47
CA PRO A 88 -10.80 -3.98 0.67
C PRO A 88 -10.68 -4.77 1.97
N LYS A 89 -9.78 -4.34 2.85
CA LYS A 89 -9.51 -5.01 4.13
C LYS A 89 -10.77 -5.27 4.98
N ALA A 90 -11.70 -4.32 4.98
CA ALA A 90 -12.98 -4.42 5.68
C ALA A 90 -13.90 -5.54 5.17
N LEU A 91 -13.72 -5.95 3.91
CA LEU A 91 -14.50 -7.00 3.22
C LEU A 91 -13.79 -8.36 3.25
N ILE A 92 -12.70 -8.48 4.00
CA ILE A 92 -12.06 -9.76 4.29
C ILE A 92 -13.06 -10.62 5.07
N GLU A 93 -13.11 -11.91 4.74
CA GLU A 93 -14.01 -12.88 5.34
C GLU A 93 -13.26 -13.79 6.31
N VAL A 94 -13.86 -13.99 7.47
CA VAL A 94 -13.43 -14.94 8.50
C VAL A 94 -14.62 -15.83 8.82
N ASN A 95 -14.47 -17.14 8.66
CA ASN A 95 -15.52 -18.15 8.80
C ASN A 95 -16.75 -17.83 7.93
N GLY A 96 -16.51 -17.27 6.73
CA GLY A 96 -17.55 -16.92 5.75
C GLY A 96 -18.32 -15.63 6.05
N GLU A 97 -17.91 -14.84 7.05
CA GLU A 97 -18.52 -13.55 7.39
C GLU A 97 -17.50 -12.41 7.18
N ARG A 98 -17.91 -11.33 6.50
CA ARG A 98 -17.03 -10.16 6.28
C ARG A 98 -16.81 -9.41 7.60
N LEU A 99 -15.60 -8.91 7.81
CA LEU A 99 -15.25 -8.17 9.03
C LEU A 99 -16.21 -7.02 9.31
N ILE A 100 -16.51 -6.20 8.30
CA ILE A 100 -17.40 -5.06 8.47
C ILE A 100 -18.85 -5.46 8.73
N ASP A 101 -19.35 -6.50 8.06
CA ASP A 101 -20.71 -7.03 8.25
C ASP A 101 -20.90 -7.51 9.69
N ARG A 102 -19.89 -8.20 10.22
CA ARG A 102 -19.84 -8.65 11.61
C ARG A 102 -19.87 -7.48 12.59
N LEU A 103 -19.02 -6.47 12.38
CA LEU A 103 -18.96 -5.28 13.25
C LEU A 103 -20.29 -4.52 13.27
N ILE A 104 -20.92 -4.34 12.10
CA ILE A 104 -22.22 -3.66 11.98
C ILE A 104 -23.32 -4.48 12.67
N SER A 105 -23.35 -5.79 12.45
CA SER A 105 -24.31 -6.68 13.10
C SER A 105 -24.18 -6.65 14.63
N GLN A 106 -22.94 -6.66 15.15
CA GLN A 106 -22.68 -6.53 16.58
C GLN A 106 -23.11 -5.17 17.15
N LEU A 107 -22.98 -4.07 16.39
CA LEU A 107 -23.53 -2.77 16.79
C LEU A 107 -25.07 -2.78 16.84
N HIS A 108 -25.70 -3.39 15.84
CA HIS A 108 -27.16 -3.54 15.77
C HIS A 108 -27.72 -4.34 16.96
N ASP A 109 -27.04 -5.42 17.36
CA ASP A 109 -27.44 -6.26 18.50
C ASP A 109 -27.55 -5.50 19.81
N VAL A 110 -26.71 -4.47 20.00
CA VAL A 110 -26.76 -3.60 21.20
C VAL A 110 -27.61 -2.34 21.00
N GLY A 111 -28.28 -2.23 19.85
CA GLY A 111 -29.23 -1.17 19.54
C GLY A 111 -28.63 0.09 18.93
N ILE A 112 -27.40 0.05 18.41
CA ILE A 112 -26.72 1.18 17.77
C ILE A 112 -26.89 1.03 16.27
N ARG A 113 -27.74 1.88 15.66
CA ARG A 113 -28.06 1.82 14.22
C ARG A 113 -27.59 3.03 13.41
N ASP A 114 -27.31 4.14 14.09
CA ASP A 114 -26.68 5.30 13.45
C ASP A 114 -25.19 4.98 13.28
N ILE A 115 -24.81 4.54 12.09
CA ILE A 115 -23.47 4.05 11.77
C ILE A 115 -22.98 4.76 10.52
N THR A 116 -21.81 5.40 10.64
CA THR A 116 -21.11 6.02 9.50
C THR A 116 -19.85 5.22 9.18
N VAL A 117 -19.74 4.72 7.96
CA VAL A 117 -18.54 4.07 7.43
C VAL A 117 -17.78 5.06 6.58
N ILE A 118 -16.56 5.40 7.00
CA ILE A 118 -15.66 6.26 6.23
C ILE A 118 -14.89 5.39 5.24
N VAL A 119 -15.16 5.58 3.95
CA VAL A 119 -14.61 4.80 2.84
C VAL A 119 -13.62 5.61 2.00
N GLY A 120 -12.73 4.90 1.30
CA GLY A 120 -11.65 5.49 0.51
C GLY A 120 -11.28 4.55 -0.63
N PHE A 121 -10.31 3.65 -0.39
CA PHE A 121 -9.93 2.61 -1.34
C PHE A 121 -11.12 1.71 -1.74
N MET A 122 -11.36 1.57 -3.05
CA MET A 122 -12.46 0.81 -3.66
C MET A 122 -13.84 1.07 -3.01
N LYS A 123 -14.13 2.34 -2.69
CA LYS A 123 -15.33 2.79 -1.97
C LYS A 123 -16.65 2.17 -2.49
N ASP A 124 -16.75 1.89 -3.79
CA ASP A 124 -17.98 1.41 -4.41
C ASP A 124 -18.35 -0.01 -3.95
N ASN A 125 -17.38 -0.80 -3.47
CA ASN A 125 -17.63 -2.13 -2.91
C ASN A 125 -18.42 -2.10 -1.59
N PHE A 126 -18.56 -0.94 -0.95
CA PHE A 126 -19.28 -0.77 0.32
C PHE A 126 -20.73 -0.34 0.14
N GLU A 127 -21.16 -0.04 -1.08
CA GLU A 127 -22.49 0.54 -1.37
C GLU A 127 -23.64 -0.32 -0.83
N TYR A 128 -23.51 -1.66 -0.94
CA TYR A 128 -24.51 -2.62 -0.43
C TYR A 128 -24.83 -2.44 1.07
N LEU A 129 -23.90 -1.90 1.86
CA LEU A 129 -24.10 -1.70 3.29
C LEU A 129 -25.24 -0.71 3.59
N ILE A 130 -25.51 0.22 2.67
CA ILE A 130 -26.58 1.20 2.81
C ILE A 130 -27.93 0.48 2.85
N ASP A 131 -28.18 -0.41 1.90
CA ASP A 131 -29.47 -1.10 1.78
C ASP A 131 -29.60 -2.28 2.75
N GLU A 132 -28.53 -3.05 2.95
CA GLU A 132 -28.58 -4.24 3.81
C GLU A 132 -28.59 -3.89 5.30
N TYR A 133 -27.88 -2.84 5.69
CA TYR A 133 -27.67 -2.50 7.09
C TYR A 133 -28.14 -1.10 7.48
N GLY A 134 -28.51 -0.23 6.52
CA GLY A 134 -28.97 1.13 6.83
C GLY A 134 -27.86 2.06 7.30
N VAL A 135 -26.60 1.80 6.91
CA VAL A 135 -25.45 2.65 7.29
C VAL A 135 -25.29 3.85 6.34
N LYS A 136 -24.60 4.88 6.81
CA LYS A 136 -24.16 6.02 6.00
C LYS A 136 -22.74 5.81 5.51
N LEU A 137 -22.48 6.06 4.23
CA LEU A 137 -21.12 6.08 3.68
C LEU A 137 -20.61 7.52 3.55
N THR A 138 -19.39 7.76 4.02
CA THR A 138 -18.69 9.05 3.87
C THR A 138 -17.37 8.82 3.15
N TYR A 139 -17.14 9.53 2.04
CA TYR A 139 -15.91 9.40 1.26
C TYR A 139 -14.80 10.32 1.77
N ALA A 140 -13.66 9.74 2.13
CA ALA A 140 -12.44 10.47 2.47
C ALA A 140 -11.56 10.63 1.23
N ALA A 141 -11.70 11.72 0.48
CA ALA A 141 -10.97 11.95 -0.78
C ALA A 141 -9.44 11.93 -0.63
N ASP A 142 -8.92 12.44 0.50
CA ASP A 142 -7.49 12.56 0.76
C ASP A 142 -6.87 11.30 1.38
N TYR A 143 -7.59 10.17 1.42
CA TYR A 143 -7.13 8.94 2.08
C TYR A 143 -5.81 8.39 1.53
N ALA A 144 -5.46 8.76 0.29
CA ALA A 144 -4.25 8.29 -0.37
C ALA A 144 -2.99 9.07 0.01
N SER A 145 -3.15 10.35 0.37
CA SER A 145 -2.06 11.27 0.73
C SER A 145 -1.95 11.53 2.23
N THR A 146 -2.95 11.12 3.01
CA THR A 146 -3.05 11.37 4.45
C THR A 146 -3.43 10.11 5.23
N ASN A 147 -3.19 10.10 6.53
CA ASN A 147 -3.52 8.99 7.42
C ASN A 147 -4.91 9.18 8.06
N ASN A 148 -5.35 8.24 8.90
CA ASN A 148 -6.75 8.10 9.32
C ASN A 148 -7.30 9.29 10.15
N ILE A 149 -6.46 10.21 10.64
CA ILE A 149 -6.92 11.45 11.29
C ILE A 149 -7.70 12.35 10.33
N HIS A 150 -7.27 12.44 9.07
CA HIS A 150 -7.97 13.20 8.03
C HIS A 150 -9.25 12.49 7.58
N SER A 151 -9.24 11.15 7.57
CA SER A 151 -10.43 10.36 7.33
C SER A 151 -11.48 10.60 8.42
N LEU A 152 -11.10 10.51 9.71
CA LEU A 152 -12.01 10.75 10.82
C LEU A 152 -12.56 12.19 10.85
N ARG A 153 -11.78 13.19 10.41
CA ARG A 153 -12.24 14.58 10.27
C ARG A 153 -13.49 14.71 9.39
N THR A 154 -13.70 13.83 8.41
CA THR A 154 -14.88 13.87 7.54
C THR A 154 -16.20 13.62 8.27
N ALA A 155 -16.15 12.97 9.45
CA ALA A 155 -17.29 12.71 10.33
C ALA A 155 -17.16 13.43 11.68
N ILE A 156 -16.42 14.55 11.74
CA ILE A 156 -16.09 15.23 13.00
C ILE A 156 -17.32 15.66 13.81
N ASP A 157 -18.38 16.09 13.11
CA ASP A 157 -19.63 16.57 13.72
C ASP A 157 -20.45 15.45 14.36
N GLU A 158 -20.15 14.20 14.01
CA GLU A 158 -20.83 13.00 14.51
C GLU A 158 -20.19 12.48 15.81
N ILE A 159 -19.02 12.99 16.21
CA ILE A 159 -18.28 12.52 17.39
C ILE A 159 -18.87 13.14 18.67
N GLY A 160 -19.39 12.30 19.56
CA GLY A 160 -19.95 12.65 20.86
C GLY A 160 -19.92 11.43 21.78
N ASN A 161 -21.09 10.90 22.13
CA ASN A 161 -21.23 9.56 22.72
C ASN A 161 -21.10 8.48 21.63
N THR A 162 -19.88 8.29 21.13
CA THR A 162 -19.64 7.63 19.84
C THR A 162 -18.61 6.53 19.95
N TYR A 163 -18.86 5.42 19.27
CA TYR A 163 -17.82 4.43 19.00
C TYR A 163 -17.00 4.83 17.78
N ILE A 164 -15.67 4.73 17.88
CA ILE A 164 -14.75 4.85 16.75
C ILE A 164 -14.06 3.49 16.61
N ILE A 165 -14.16 2.89 15.42
CA ILE A 165 -13.87 1.47 15.19
C ILE A 165 -13.03 1.35 13.92
N PRO A 166 -11.86 0.69 13.94
CA PRO A 166 -11.18 0.36 12.70
C PRO A 166 -11.85 -0.86 12.05
N CYS A 167 -11.88 -0.90 10.72
CA CYS A 167 -12.64 -1.89 9.95
C CYS A 167 -12.03 -3.30 9.89
N ASP A 168 -10.84 -3.47 10.45
CA ASP A 168 -9.97 -4.64 10.26
C ASP A 168 -9.83 -5.51 11.51
N ILE A 169 -10.80 -5.41 12.40
CA ILE A 169 -10.88 -6.21 13.62
C ILE A 169 -11.93 -7.29 13.47
N TRP A 170 -11.54 -8.50 13.81
CA TRP A 170 -12.47 -9.58 14.09
C TRP A 170 -12.65 -9.74 15.61
N CYS A 171 -13.91 -9.75 16.07
CA CYS A 171 -14.25 -9.96 17.48
C CYS A 171 -15.06 -11.25 17.63
N ASP A 172 -14.58 -12.23 18.40
CA ASP A 172 -15.31 -13.49 18.69
C ASP A 172 -16.66 -13.21 19.36
N ARG A 173 -16.65 -12.29 20.33
CA ARG A 173 -17.85 -11.84 21.06
C ARG A 173 -18.11 -10.37 20.81
N ASN A 174 -19.37 -9.97 20.96
CA ASN A 174 -19.77 -8.58 20.80
C ASN A 174 -19.00 -7.67 21.79
N PRO A 175 -18.12 -6.77 21.30
CA PRO A 175 -17.32 -5.90 22.16
C PRO A 175 -18.11 -4.66 22.64
N PHE A 176 -19.25 -4.38 22.00
CA PHE A 176 -20.06 -3.19 22.21
C PHE A 176 -21.08 -3.41 23.33
N ARG A 177 -21.58 -2.32 23.89
CA ARG A 177 -22.60 -2.34 24.94
C ARG A 177 -23.67 -1.32 24.63
N SER A 178 -24.88 -1.61 25.07
CA SER A 178 -26.00 -0.67 24.94
C SER A 178 -25.80 0.59 25.79
N HIS A 179 -24.93 0.55 26.80
CA HIS A 179 -24.61 1.66 27.69
C HIS A 179 -23.12 1.62 28.08
N GLU A 180 -22.48 2.77 28.07
CA GLU A 180 -21.09 2.96 28.46
C GLU A 180 -21.00 4.16 29.42
N LEU A 181 -20.29 4.00 30.54
CA LEU A 181 -20.28 5.02 31.59
C LEU A 181 -19.07 5.96 31.54
N TYR A 182 -18.06 5.65 30.75
CA TYR A 182 -16.85 6.43 30.63
C TYR A 182 -16.14 6.13 29.30
N SER A 183 -15.31 7.06 28.83
CA SER A 183 -14.51 6.88 27.63
C SER A 183 -13.38 5.89 27.82
N TRP A 184 -13.15 5.01 26.84
CA TRP A 184 -12.11 3.99 26.88
C TRP A 184 -11.56 3.66 25.50
N TYR A 185 -10.35 3.10 25.48
CA TYR A 185 -9.67 2.59 24.30
C TYR A 185 -9.26 1.14 24.52
N MET A 186 -9.51 0.30 23.52
CA MET A 186 -9.26 -1.14 23.57
C MET A 186 -7.80 -1.46 23.28
N VAL A 187 -7.23 -2.30 24.13
CA VAL A 187 -5.88 -2.85 23.99
C VAL A 187 -5.88 -4.32 24.34
N SER A 188 -4.97 -5.07 23.74
CA SER A 188 -4.76 -6.49 24.04
C SER A 188 -3.76 -6.67 25.19
N ASP A 189 -3.80 -7.86 25.81
CA ASP A 189 -2.86 -8.30 26.83
C ASP A 189 -1.52 -8.81 26.29
N ILE A 190 -1.38 -8.94 24.96
CA ILE A 190 -0.09 -9.22 24.30
C ILE A 190 0.87 -8.03 24.38
N VAL A 191 2.15 -8.37 24.57
CA VAL A 191 3.26 -7.42 24.47
C VAL A 191 3.61 -7.18 23.01
N ASP A 192 3.52 -5.93 22.57
CA ASP A 192 3.88 -5.48 21.23
C ASP A 192 5.03 -4.47 21.30
N GLU A 193 6.16 -4.79 20.68
CA GLU A 193 7.34 -3.93 20.65
C GLU A 193 7.12 -2.62 19.87
N THR A 194 6.16 -2.61 18.94
CA THR A 194 5.81 -1.44 18.13
C THR A 194 4.80 -0.52 18.82
N SER A 195 4.13 -1.01 19.87
CA SER A 195 3.15 -0.23 20.63
C SER A 195 3.78 0.97 21.33
N SER A 196 3.04 2.08 21.31
CA SER A 196 3.39 3.35 21.94
C SER A 196 2.78 3.52 23.34
N VAL A 197 2.04 2.52 23.85
CA VAL A 197 1.33 2.61 25.13
C VAL A 197 1.58 1.41 26.06
N ARG A 198 1.56 1.67 27.36
CA ARG A 198 1.49 0.64 28.41
C ARG A 198 0.44 1.01 29.44
N ILE A 199 -0.23 -0.02 29.97
CA ILE A 199 -1.19 0.16 31.05
C ILE A 199 -0.46 0.24 32.40
N ASN A 200 -0.76 1.28 33.19
CA ASN A 200 -0.25 1.38 34.55
C ASN A 200 -1.15 0.66 35.58
N ARG A 201 -0.73 0.60 36.85
CA ARG A 201 -1.52 0.00 37.95
C ARG A 201 -2.90 0.65 38.20
N LYS A 202 -3.19 1.82 37.60
CA LYS A 202 -4.46 2.54 37.69
C LYS A 202 -5.35 2.31 36.46
N MET A 203 -4.97 1.40 35.55
CA MET A 203 -5.66 1.13 34.27
C MET A 203 -5.68 2.34 33.32
N GLU A 204 -4.62 3.14 33.37
CA GLU A 204 -4.41 4.30 32.50
C GLU A 204 -3.40 3.95 31.42
N LEU A 205 -3.62 4.44 30.21
CA LEU A 205 -2.72 4.28 29.07
C LEU A 205 -1.67 5.39 29.10
N ILE A 206 -0.40 5.00 29.31
CA ILE A 206 0.75 5.91 29.37
C ILE A 206 1.60 5.72 28.13
N LYS A 207 2.09 6.82 27.55
CA LYS A 207 3.03 6.84 26.44
C LYS A 207 4.36 6.22 26.86
N ILE A 208 4.87 5.31 26.04
CA ILE A 208 6.19 4.70 26.23
C ILE A 208 7.07 4.93 24.99
N PRO A 209 8.40 4.88 25.11
CA PRO A 209 9.28 4.87 23.95
C PRO A 209 9.01 3.65 23.07
N LYS A 210 9.18 3.80 21.75
CA LYS A 210 9.13 2.68 20.80
C LYS A 210 10.12 1.58 21.24
N HIS A 211 9.81 0.32 20.95
CA HIS A 211 10.62 -0.86 21.30
C HIS A 211 10.74 -1.16 22.80
N SER A 212 9.91 -0.55 23.65
CA SER A 212 9.89 -0.86 25.09
C SER A 212 8.91 -1.99 25.48
N GLY A 213 8.20 -2.57 24.50
CA GLY A 213 7.20 -3.62 24.70
C GLY A 213 5.91 -3.11 25.36
N GLY A 214 5.01 -2.51 24.60
CA GLY A 214 3.73 -1.98 25.07
C GLY A 214 2.59 -3.00 25.04
N ASN A 215 1.39 -2.56 25.40
CA ASN A 215 0.17 -3.31 25.14
C ASN A 215 -0.24 -3.10 23.68
N ALA A 216 -0.51 -4.18 22.93
CA ALA A 216 -0.94 -4.05 21.54
C ALA A 216 -2.23 -3.20 21.44
N MET A 217 -2.20 -2.19 20.59
CA MET A 217 -3.32 -1.26 20.39
C MET A 217 -4.30 -1.87 19.40
N ILE A 218 -5.55 -2.05 19.81
CA ILE A 218 -6.58 -2.68 18.95
C ILE A 218 -7.35 -1.62 18.17
N GLY A 219 -7.68 -0.46 18.76
CA GLY A 219 -8.30 0.65 18.04
C GLY A 219 -9.75 0.92 18.34
N ILE A 220 -10.54 -0.06 18.84
CA ILE A 220 -11.93 0.21 19.25
C ILE A 220 -11.92 1.20 20.42
N CYS A 221 -12.59 2.34 20.23
CA CYS A 221 -12.67 3.40 21.22
C CYS A 221 -14.12 3.81 21.43
N TYR A 222 -14.51 4.05 22.69
CA TYR A 222 -15.73 4.76 23.01
C TYR A 222 -15.37 6.12 23.63
N LEU A 223 -16.00 7.17 23.12
CA LEU A 223 -15.91 8.51 23.68
C LEU A 223 -17.26 8.90 24.26
N THR A 224 -17.25 9.53 25.43
CA THR A 224 -18.38 10.30 25.94
C THR A 224 -18.27 11.74 25.46
N GLU A 225 -19.38 12.47 25.47
CA GLU A 225 -19.47 13.88 25.03
C GLU A 225 -18.34 14.78 25.61
N ASP A 226 -17.96 14.55 26.87
CA ASP A 226 -16.90 15.30 27.56
C ASP A 226 -15.53 15.15 26.87
N GLU A 227 -15.07 13.91 26.65
CA GLU A 227 -13.79 13.65 25.97
C GLU A 227 -13.87 13.86 24.45
N ALA A 228 -15.03 13.59 23.84
CA ALA A 228 -15.28 13.84 22.42
C ALA A 228 -15.05 15.29 22.05
N THR A 229 -15.46 16.24 22.88
CA THR A 229 -15.22 17.68 22.64
C THR A 229 -13.73 17.99 22.52
N VAL A 230 -12.90 17.45 23.43
CA VAL A 230 -11.45 17.64 23.41
C VAL A 230 -10.81 16.99 22.17
N VAL A 231 -11.28 15.80 21.79
CA VAL A 231 -10.81 15.08 20.60
C VAL A 231 -11.14 15.86 19.33
N LYS A 232 -12.37 16.38 19.21
CA LYS A 232 -12.82 17.18 18.08
C LYS A 232 -11.94 18.40 17.85
N GLU A 233 -11.69 19.18 18.91
CA GLU A 233 -10.85 20.37 18.85
C GLU A 233 -9.42 20.05 18.39
N LYS A 234 -8.84 18.96 18.89
CA LYS A 234 -7.50 18.54 18.50
C LYS A 234 -7.42 18.07 17.06
N ILE A 235 -8.33 17.22 16.60
CA ILE A 235 -8.35 16.74 15.20
C ILE A 235 -8.47 17.94 14.25
N LEU A 236 -9.38 18.88 14.53
CA LEU A 236 -9.54 20.10 13.72
C LEU A 236 -8.28 20.99 13.71
N SER A 237 -7.53 21.00 14.81
CA SER A 237 -6.24 21.71 14.89
C SER A 237 -5.13 20.98 14.13
N TYR A 238 -5.02 19.66 14.30
CA TYR A 238 -3.99 18.83 13.70
C TYR A 238 -4.12 18.77 12.18
N CYS A 239 -5.33 18.60 11.64
CA CYS A 239 -5.54 18.57 10.18
C CYS A 239 -5.30 19.92 9.48
N LYS A 240 -5.00 21.01 10.21
CA LYS A 240 -4.55 22.29 9.63
C LYS A 240 -3.02 22.38 9.52
N ASN A 241 -2.30 21.40 10.06
CA ASN A 241 -0.85 21.38 10.14
C ASN A 241 -0.29 20.14 9.42
N PRO A 242 0.46 20.32 8.32
CA PRO A 242 1.01 19.21 7.53
C PRO A 242 1.86 18.21 8.33
N LEU A 243 2.40 18.59 9.49
CA LEU A 243 3.13 17.68 10.38
C LEU A 243 2.27 16.51 10.93
N TYR A 244 0.95 16.60 10.80
CA TYR A 244 0.01 15.56 11.23
C TYR A 244 -0.62 14.79 10.08
N ASP A 245 -0.26 15.08 8.82
CA ASP A 245 -0.84 14.41 7.65
C ASP A 245 -0.59 12.89 7.68
N ASP A 246 0.54 12.45 8.25
CA ASP A 246 0.94 11.04 8.39
C ASP A 246 0.50 10.41 9.73
N LYS A 247 -0.24 11.13 10.59
CA LYS A 247 -0.54 10.70 11.97
C LYS A 247 -1.89 10.00 12.10
N PHE A 248 -1.95 9.07 13.05
CA PHE A 248 -3.18 8.41 13.45
C PHE A 248 -4.04 9.32 14.34
N TRP A 249 -5.36 9.17 14.30
CA TRP A 249 -6.28 9.99 15.10
C TRP A 249 -6.07 9.79 16.60
N GLU A 250 -5.54 8.64 17.03
CA GLU A 250 -5.17 8.33 18.41
C GLU A 250 -4.22 9.36 19.02
N GLU A 251 -3.46 10.11 18.21
CA GLU A 251 -2.64 11.23 18.70
C GLU A 251 -3.51 12.27 19.44
N SER A 252 -4.77 12.44 19.05
CA SER A 252 -5.73 13.34 19.72
C SER A 252 -6.08 12.88 21.15
N LEU A 253 -5.92 11.60 21.47
CA LEU A 253 -6.22 11.06 22.80
C LEU A 253 -5.15 11.45 23.83
N TYR A 254 -3.94 11.83 23.42
CA TYR A 254 -2.86 12.14 24.35
C TYR A 254 -3.00 13.53 24.99
N LYS A 255 -2.85 13.59 26.31
CA LYS A 255 -2.64 14.81 27.09
C LYS A 255 -1.36 14.61 27.89
N ASN A 256 -0.27 15.25 27.45
CA ASN A 256 1.10 14.94 27.87
C ASN A 256 1.41 13.45 27.58
N ASP A 257 2.02 12.74 28.52
CA ASP A 257 2.40 11.33 28.36
C ASP A 257 1.27 10.34 28.69
N LYS A 258 0.01 10.76 28.69
CA LYS A 258 -1.13 9.90 29.07
C LYS A 258 -2.33 10.13 28.16
N MET A 259 -3.04 9.07 27.79
CA MET A 259 -4.31 9.21 27.11
C MET A 259 -5.42 9.71 28.05
N ILE A 260 -6.34 10.51 27.53
CA ILE A 260 -7.51 11.03 28.29
C ILE A 260 -8.55 9.95 28.57
N VAL A 261 -8.47 8.82 27.86
CA VAL A 261 -9.36 7.67 27.98
C VAL A 261 -8.76 6.55 28.84
N ARG A 262 -9.59 5.63 29.33
CA ARG A 262 -9.17 4.48 30.14
C ARG A 262 -8.83 3.26 29.27
N ALA A 263 -8.00 2.35 29.77
CA ALA A 263 -7.77 1.07 29.09
C ALA A 263 -8.97 0.12 29.27
N ARG A 264 -9.41 -0.47 28.16
CA ARG A 264 -10.24 -1.68 28.12
C ARG A 264 -9.38 -2.83 27.60
N VAL A 265 -9.07 -3.79 28.47
CA VAL A 265 -8.19 -4.91 28.13
C VAL A 265 -9.03 -6.08 27.67
N VAL A 266 -8.63 -6.69 26.56
CA VAL A 266 -9.20 -7.92 26.02
C VAL A 266 -8.09 -8.97 25.87
N HIS A 267 -8.49 -10.24 25.90
CA HIS A 267 -7.55 -11.32 25.62
C HIS A 267 -7.32 -11.40 24.11
N SER A 268 -6.08 -11.63 23.71
CA SER A 268 -5.69 -11.73 22.29
C SER A 268 -6.43 -12.79 21.46
N SER A 269 -7.01 -13.81 22.09
CA SER A 269 -7.85 -14.82 21.40
C SER A 269 -9.25 -14.31 21.04
N ASP A 270 -9.74 -13.30 21.75
CA ASP A 270 -11.14 -12.87 21.66
C ASP A 270 -11.31 -11.75 20.62
N VAL A 271 -10.24 -11.00 20.37
CA VAL A 271 -10.21 -9.86 19.45
C VAL A 271 -8.89 -9.87 18.69
N VAL A 272 -8.97 -10.01 17.37
CA VAL A 272 -7.83 -10.13 16.48
C VAL A 272 -7.88 -9.01 15.44
N GLU A 273 -6.84 -8.20 15.39
CA GLU A 273 -6.62 -7.25 14.30
C GLU A 273 -5.96 -7.99 13.14
N ILE A 274 -6.66 -8.10 12.00
CA ILE A 274 -6.18 -8.87 10.85
C ILE A 274 -5.29 -7.97 10.02
N ASN A 275 -4.00 -7.90 10.32
CA ASN A 275 -3.04 -7.05 9.61
C ASN A 275 -2.21 -7.79 8.58
N THR A 276 -1.96 -9.09 8.77
CA THR A 276 -1.14 -9.89 7.87
C THR A 276 -1.87 -11.14 7.39
N TYR A 277 -1.41 -11.67 6.25
CA TYR A 277 -1.95 -12.89 5.66
C TYR A 277 -1.87 -14.06 6.65
N GLU A 278 -0.77 -14.17 7.39
CA GLU A 278 -0.56 -15.20 8.40
C GLU A 278 -1.62 -15.12 9.52
N GLN A 279 -1.98 -13.92 9.98
CA GLN A 279 -3.03 -13.78 10.99
C GLN A 279 -4.40 -14.23 10.49
N LEU A 280 -4.71 -13.97 9.20
CA LEU A 280 -5.93 -14.48 8.60
C LEU A 280 -5.88 -16.02 8.48
N ARG A 281 -4.74 -16.58 8.09
CA ARG A 281 -4.54 -18.04 7.99
C ARG A 281 -4.63 -18.74 9.34
N ASP A 282 -4.07 -18.16 10.39
CA ASP A 282 -4.15 -18.70 11.76
C ASP A 282 -5.58 -18.65 12.31
N LEU A 283 -6.37 -17.65 11.89
CA LEU A 283 -7.74 -17.45 12.33
C LEU A 283 -8.78 -18.26 11.54
N ASP A 284 -8.60 -18.40 10.22
CA ASP A 284 -9.49 -19.11 9.30
C ASP A 284 -8.70 -19.71 8.13
N SER A 285 -8.03 -20.84 8.38
CA SER A 285 -7.19 -21.54 7.40
C SER A 285 -7.94 -22.00 6.15
N ASP A 286 -9.27 -22.16 6.21
CA ASP A 286 -10.11 -22.66 5.12
C ASP A 286 -10.70 -21.55 4.22
N SER A 287 -10.46 -20.27 4.59
CA SER A 287 -11.00 -19.09 3.90
C SER A 287 -10.77 -19.13 2.39
N ASN A 288 -11.81 -18.81 1.62
CA ASN A 288 -11.72 -18.73 0.15
C ASN A 288 -10.79 -17.60 -0.32
N GLN A 289 -10.51 -16.61 0.52
CA GLN A 289 -9.61 -15.50 0.21
C GLN A 289 -8.14 -15.89 0.33
N LEU A 290 -7.82 -16.87 1.18
CA LEU A 290 -6.49 -17.51 1.23
C LEU A 290 -6.21 -18.32 -0.05
N LYS A 291 -7.26 -18.69 -0.79
CA LYS A 291 -7.20 -19.40 -2.08
C LYS A 291 -7.11 -18.42 -3.26
N SER A 292 -6.34 -17.35 -3.11
CA SER A 292 -6.01 -16.45 -4.23
C SER A 292 -5.42 -17.26 -5.39
N ASP A 293 -5.82 -16.96 -6.63
CA ASP A 293 -5.31 -17.66 -7.81
C ASP A 293 -3.77 -17.57 -7.93
N ALA A 294 -3.17 -16.50 -7.38
CA ALA A 294 -1.73 -16.37 -7.26
C ALA A 294 -1.10 -17.47 -6.39
N LEU A 295 -1.70 -17.79 -5.24
CA LEU A 295 -1.19 -18.81 -4.33
C LEU A 295 -1.42 -20.22 -4.88
N LYS A 296 -2.58 -20.47 -5.51
CA LYS A 296 -2.81 -21.74 -6.24
C LYS A 296 -1.78 -21.94 -7.35
N THR A 297 -1.45 -20.87 -8.07
CA THR A 297 -0.42 -20.89 -9.10
C THR A 297 0.95 -21.23 -8.49
N ILE A 298 1.34 -20.56 -7.39
CA ILE A 298 2.59 -20.85 -6.69
C ILE A 298 2.65 -22.33 -6.23
N SER A 299 1.62 -22.82 -5.53
CA SER A 299 1.56 -24.21 -5.06
C SER A 299 1.66 -25.22 -6.21
N LYS A 300 0.99 -24.95 -7.33
CA LYS A 300 1.00 -25.81 -8.51
C LYS A 300 2.39 -25.83 -9.17
N GLU A 301 2.97 -24.67 -9.41
CA GLU A 301 4.20 -24.55 -10.22
C GLU A 301 5.47 -24.87 -9.41
N LEU A 302 5.45 -24.63 -8.09
CA LEU A 302 6.53 -25.02 -7.19
C LEU A 302 6.31 -26.38 -6.52
N CYS A 303 5.25 -27.11 -6.90
CA CYS A 303 4.90 -28.43 -6.37
C CYS A 303 4.85 -28.49 -4.82
N CYS A 304 4.37 -27.43 -4.17
CA CYS A 304 4.33 -27.32 -2.71
C CYS A 304 2.90 -27.18 -2.18
N ASN A 305 2.66 -27.58 -0.93
CA ASN A 305 1.39 -27.24 -0.26
C ASN A 305 1.33 -25.72 -0.02
N GLY A 306 0.13 -25.12 -0.11
CA GLY A 306 -0.09 -23.70 0.16
C GLY A 306 0.32 -23.28 1.58
N ASP A 307 0.24 -24.21 2.54
CA ASP A 307 0.70 -23.97 3.92
C ASP A 307 2.21 -23.73 4.04
N ASN A 308 2.99 -24.26 3.08
CA ASN A 308 4.44 -24.14 3.03
C ASN A 308 4.90 -22.82 2.41
N ILE A 309 3.97 -22.01 1.90
CA ILE A 309 4.23 -20.63 1.44
C ILE A 309 4.22 -19.73 2.68
N VAL A 310 5.39 -19.26 3.09
CA VAL A 310 5.61 -18.50 4.32
C VAL A 310 6.38 -17.20 4.03
N ASP A 311 6.45 -16.31 5.03
CA ASP A 311 7.21 -15.05 4.98
C ASP A 311 6.85 -14.16 3.77
N ILE A 312 5.55 -14.01 3.49
CA ILE A 312 5.08 -13.19 2.36
C ILE A 312 5.30 -11.71 2.68
N LYS A 313 6.06 -11.00 1.84
CA LYS A 313 6.39 -9.57 2.01
C LYS A 313 6.20 -8.81 0.71
N VAL A 314 5.55 -7.66 0.76
CA VAL A 314 5.41 -6.80 -0.42
C VAL A 314 6.78 -6.27 -0.83
N LEU A 315 7.15 -6.48 -2.10
CA LEU A 315 8.29 -5.82 -2.71
C LEU A 315 7.76 -4.62 -3.47
N LYS A 316 8.41 -3.46 -3.23
CA LYS A 316 8.26 -2.15 -3.89
C LYS A 316 7.22 -2.09 -5.02
N LYS A 317 6.25 -1.17 -4.91
CA LYS A 317 5.29 -0.89 -5.99
C LYS A 317 6.04 -0.36 -7.22
N GLY A 318 6.18 -1.18 -8.26
CA GLY A 318 6.54 -0.71 -9.60
C GLY A 318 5.37 0.04 -10.23
N MET A 319 5.63 0.85 -11.26
CA MET A 319 4.58 1.64 -11.92
C MET A 319 3.62 0.77 -12.75
N THR A 320 4.03 -0.43 -13.14
CA THR A 320 3.30 -1.37 -14.01
C THR A 320 2.99 -2.71 -13.35
N ASN A 321 3.75 -3.10 -12.32
CA ASN A 321 3.67 -4.43 -11.69
C ASN A 321 3.53 -4.36 -10.15
N ARG A 322 2.72 -5.25 -9.59
CA ARG A 322 2.60 -5.50 -8.14
C ARG A 322 3.40 -6.74 -7.78
N SER A 323 4.39 -6.61 -6.90
CA SER A 323 5.31 -7.70 -6.57
C SER A 323 5.26 -8.06 -5.08
N PHE A 324 5.38 -9.35 -4.76
CA PHE A 324 5.62 -9.80 -3.39
C PHE A 324 6.68 -10.92 -3.35
N LEU A 325 7.55 -10.84 -2.36
CA LEU A 325 8.47 -11.88 -1.93
C LEU A 325 7.72 -12.93 -1.13
N PHE A 326 8.07 -14.19 -1.28
CA PHE A 326 7.63 -15.29 -0.43
C PHE A 326 8.74 -16.32 -0.29
N ARG A 327 8.66 -17.17 0.73
CA ARG A 327 9.56 -18.31 0.95
C ARG A 327 8.77 -19.61 0.89
N ILE A 328 9.33 -20.62 0.24
CA ILE A 328 8.85 -22.00 0.37
C ILE A 328 9.66 -22.70 1.45
N ASP A 329 8.95 -23.38 2.36
CA ASP A 329 9.51 -24.15 3.46
C ASP A 329 8.79 -25.51 3.54
N ASP A 330 9.11 -26.43 2.63
CA ASP A 330 8.52 -27.80 2.59
C ASP A 330 9.51 -28.91 3.00
N GLY A 331 10.74 -28.55 3.37
CA GLY A 331 11.83 -29.47 3.71
C GLY A 331 12.71 -29.93 2.53
N GLU A 332 12.17 -30.06 1.31
CA GLU A 332 12.90 -30.47 0.09
C GLU A 332 13.18 -29.29 -0.86
N ASN A 333 12.25 -28.34 -0.97
CA ASN A 333 12.31 -27.10 -1.74
C ASN A 333 12.36 -25.91 -0.78
N VAL A 334 13.56 -25.50 -0.38
CA VAL A 334 13.75 -24.28 0.42
C VAL A 334 14.28 -23.18 -0.48
N GLY A 335 13.54 -22.08 -0.60
CA GLY A 335 13.93 -20.96 -1.46
C GLY A 335 13.05 -19.73 -1.31
N LYS A 336 13.63 -18.56 -1.62
CA LYS A 336 12.89 -17.30 -1.69
C LYS A 336 12.56 -16.99 -3.16
N TYR A 337 11.35 -16.50 -3.38
CA TYR A 337 10.80 -16.25 -4.71
C TYR A 337 10.04 -14.93 -4.73
N ILE A 338 9.93 -14.33 -5.91
CA ILE A 338 9.14 -13.13 -6.15
C ILE A 338 7.98 -13.52 -7.06
N MET A 339 6.76 -13.23 -6.64
CA MET A 339 5.58 -13.26 -7.50
C MET A 339 5.31 -11.84 -8.00
N ARG A 340 5.18 -11.68 -9.31
CA ARG A 340 4.74 -10.45 -9.97
C ARG A 340 3.35 -10.65 -10.57
N ILE A 341 2.47 -9.72 -10.26
CA ILE A 341 1.09 -9.65 -10.74
C ILE A 341 0.93 -8.32 -11.50
N PRO A 342 0.37 -8.32 -12.71
CA PRO A 342 0.12 -7.10 -13.45
C PRO A 342 -0.73 -6.09 -12.67
N GLY A 343 -0.45 -4.80 -12.86
CA GLY A 343 -1.28 -3.71 -12.36
C GLY A 343 -2.64 -3.63 -13.07
N GLU A 344 -3.65 -3.08 -12.40
CA GLU A 344 -4.95 -2.84 -13.07
C GLU A 344 -4.81 -1.80 -14.18
N GLY A 345 -5.36 -2.09 -15.35
CA GLY A 345 -5.34 -1.18 -16.51
C GLY A 345 -4.05 -1.22 -17.35
N THR A 346 -3.06 -2.06 -17.01
CA THR A 346 -1.84 -2.22 -17.83
C THR A 346 -2.06 -3.04 -19.10
N ASP A 347 -3.21 -3.73 -19.25
CA ASP A 347 -3.57 -4.50 -20.44
C ASP A 347 -3.63 -3.64 -21.72
N LYS A 348 -3.86 -2.33 -21.57
CA LYS A 348 -3.83 -1.38 -22.69
C LYS A 348 -2.41 -0.91 -23.06
N LEU A 349 -1.43 -1.15 -22.18
CA LEU A 349 -0.07 -0.61 -22.30
C LEU A 349 0.97 -1.71 -22.57
N ILE A 350 0.75 -2.94 -22.07
CA ILE A 350 1.69 -4.05 -22.14
C ILE A 350 1.00 -5.27 -22.74
N ASN A 351 1.59 -5.84 -23.79
CA ASN A 351 1.11 -7.07 -24.40
C ASN A 351 1.82 -8.29 -23.77
N ARG A 352 1.05 -9.10 -23.05
CA ARG A 352 1.57 -10.25 -22.29
C ARG A 352 2.01 -11.42 -23.16
N GLU A 353 1.42 -11.58 -24.34
CA GLU A 353 1.86 -12.58 -25.32
C GLU A 353 3.24 -12.20 -25.88
N HIS A 354 3.48 -10.91 -26.09
CA HIS A 354 4.78 -10.39 -26.51
C HIS A 354 5.86 -10.65 -25.44
N GLU A 355 5.58 -10.33 -24.16
CA GLU A 355 6.52 -10.57 -23.06
C GLU A 355 6.87 -12.07 -22.94
N ALA A 356 5.87 -12.96 -23.00
CA ALA A 356 6.10 -14.40 -22.96
C ALA A 356 6.94 -14.91 -24.15
N MET A 357 6.72 -14.36 -25.35
CA MET A 357 7.52 -14.68 -26.55
C MET A 357 8.98 -14.23 -26.39
N VAL A 358 9.22 -13.06 -25.79
CA VAL A 358 10.57 -12.55 -25.48
C VAL A 358 11.27 -13.48 -24.50
N PHE A 359 10.63 -13.84 -23.38
CA PHE A 359 11.21 -14.76 -22.40
C PHE A 359 11.56 -16.12 -23.01
N LYS A 360 10.67 -16.67 -23.85
CA LYS A 360 10.95 -17.91 -24.60
C LYS A 360 12.18 -17.79 -25.51
N THR A 361 12.41 -16.61 -26.08
CA THR A 361 13.52 -16.35 -27.00
C THR A 361 14.85 -16.15 -26.28
N ILE A 362 14.85 -15.49 -25.12
CA ILE A 362 16.06 -15.21 -24.33
C ILE A 362 16.42 -16.33 -23.35
N SER A 363 15.53 -17.30 -23.15
CA SER A 363 15.69 -18.38 -22.18
C SER A 363 16.95 -19.19 -22.42
N GLY A 364 17.70 -19.47 -21.36
CA GLY A 364 18.97 -20.22 -21.42
C GLY A 364 20.16 -19.50 -22.07
N LEU A 365 20.02 -18.24 -22.51
CA LEU A 365 21.11 -17.45 -23.12
C LEU A 365 21.98 -16.69 -22.10
N GLY A 366 21.67 -16.81 -20.80
CA GLY A 366 22.43 -16.15 -19.73
C GLY A 366 22.28 -14.62 -19.71
N ILE A 367 21.22 -14.08 -20.32
CA ILE A 367 20.90 -12.65 -20.33
C ILE A 367 20.24 -12.27 -18.99
N CYS A 368 19.26 -13.06 -18.56
CA CYS A 368 18.57 -12.98 -17.28
C CYS A 368 18.28 -14.39 -16.76
N ASP A 369 17.95 -14.50 -15.47
CA ASP A 369 17.42 -15.74 -14.93
C ASP A 369 16.10 -16.10 -15.61
N ASP A 370 15.95 -17.38 -15.94
CA ASP A 370 14.70 -17.90 -16.46
C ASP A 370 13.60 -17.75 -15.39
N PRO A 371 12.44 -17.15 -15.71
CA PRO A 371 11.33 -17.14 -14.78
C PRO A 371 10.95 -18.58 -14.47
N VAL A 372 10.71 -18.87 -13.20
CA VAL A 372 10.21 -20.19 -12.75
C VAL A 372 8.84 -20.44 -13.35
N TYR A 373 8.06 -19.38 -13.55
CA TYR A 373 6.76 -19.43 -14.20
C TYR A 373 6.46 -18.10 -14.89
N ILE A 374 5.82 -18.15 -16.06
CA ILE A 374 5.24 -17.01 -16.75
C ILE A 374 3.94 -17.44 -17.44
N ASN A 375 2.89 -16.65 -17.32
CA ASN A 375 1.60 -16.92 -17.95
C ASN A 375 1.15 -15.74 -18.81
N SER A 376 0.98 -15.98 -20.10
CA SER A 376 0.62 -14.96 -21.08
C SER A 376 -0.83 -14.47 -20.97
N GLU A 377 -1.74 -15.26 -20.38
CA GLU A 377 -3.16 -14.90 -20.24
C GLU A 377 -3.35 -13.95 -19.04
N ASN A 378 -2.90 -14.35 -17.85
CA ASN A 378 -3.09 -13.57 -16.63
C ASN A 378 -1.88 -12.69 -16.24
N GLY A 379 -0.77 -12.81 -16.97
CA GLY A 379 0.46 -12.02 -16.77
C GLY A 379 1.23 -12.36 -15.49
N TYR A 380 0.88 -13.44 -14.80
CA TYR A 380 1.57 -13.86 -13.58
C TYR A 380 2.99 -14.33 -13.90
N LYS A 381 3.95 -13.89 -13.08
CA LYS A 381 5.36 -14.27 -13.23
C LYS A 381 5.97 -14.61 -11.87
N ILE A 382 6.64 -15.75 -11.78
CA ILE A 382 7.41 -16.17 -10.59
C ILE A 382 8.88 -16.20 -10.95
N THR A 383 9.72 -15.50 -10.18
CA THR A 383 11.19 -15.53 -10.33
C THR A 383 11.84 -15.93 -9.00
N LYS A 384 13.05 -16.49 -9.06
CA LYS A 384 13.85 -16.66 -7.84
C LYS A 384 14.24 -15.30 -7.27
N TYR A 385 14.28 -15.19 -5.94
CA TYR A 385 14.82 -14.01 -5.27
C TYR A 385 16.34 -14.12 -5.20
N LEU A 386 17.06 -13.12 -5.71
CA LEU A 386 18.51 -13.05 -5.59
C LEU A 386 18.88 -12.23 -4.34
N GLU A 387 19.82 -12.73 -3.56
CA GLU A 387 20.32 -12.03 -2.36
C GLU A 387 21.41 -11.03 -2.71
N GLY A 388 21.44 -9.89 -2.01
CA GLY A 388 22.49 -8.88 -2.18
C GLY A 388 22.46 -8.17 -3.54
N ILE A 389 21.30 -8.07 -4.19
CA ILE A 389 21.15 -7.34 -5.45
C ILE A 389 21.41 -5.84 -5.23
N ARG A 390 22.14 -5.24 -6.17
CA ARG A 390 22.17 -3.79 -6.38
C ARG A 390 21.89 -3.47 -7.85
N ALA A 391 21.26 -2.33 -8.11
CA ALA A 391 21.13 -1.80 -9.47
C ALA A 391 22.46 -1.20 -9.94
N CYS A 392 22.56 -0.92 -11.24
CA CYS A 392 23.65 -0.13 -11.81
C CYS A 392 23.66 1.26 -11.19
N ASP A 393 24.83 1.69 -10.72
CA ASP A 393 25.07 3.09 -10.37
C ASP A 393 25.45 3.85 -11.65
N PRO A 394 24.60 4.75 -12.17
CA PRO A 394 24.88 5.48 -13.40
C PRO A 394 26.03 6.48 -13.26
N GLU A 395 26.54 6.75 -12.06
CA GLU A 395 27.73 7.59 -11.87
C GLU A 395 29.03 6.76 -11.80
N ASN A 396 28.91 5.42 -11.73
CA ASN A 396 30.06 4.52 -11.60
C ASN A 396 30.52 3.99 -12.96
N GLU A 397 31.74 4.35 -13.35
CA GLU A 397 32.30 4.00 -14.66
C GLU A 397 32.48 2.48 -14.88
N ASP A 398 32.82 1.72 -13.85
CA ASP A 398 32.96 0.25 -13.95
C ASP A 398 31.62 -0.43 -14.17
N ASP A 399 30.56 0.02 -13.48
CA ASP A 399 29.20 -0.43 -13.72
C ASP A 399 28.77 -0.14 -15.15
N LEU A 400 28.99 1.08 -15.65
CA LEU A 400 28.66 1.46 -17.03
C LEU A 400 29.36 0.57 -18.06
N HIS A 401 30.65 0.29 -17.87
CA HIS A 401 31.38 -0.63 -18.75
C HIS A 401 30.79 -2.05 -18.74
N LYS A 402 30.45 -2.58 -17.55
CA LYS A 402 29.84 -3.91 -17.43
C LYS A 402 28.45 -3.96 -18.07
N CYS A 403 27.61 -2.96 -17.81
CA CYS A 403 26.25 -2.83 -18.35
C CYS A 403 26.25 -2.70 -19.87
N MET A 404 27.04 -1.77 -20.43
CA MET A 404 27.11 -1.59 -21.89
C MET A 404 27.73 -2.79 -22.59
N LYS A 405 28.70 -3.47 -21.97
CA LYS A 405 29.24 -4.73 -22.51
C LYS A 405 28.18 -5.83 -22.54
N LYS A 406 27.37 -5.98 -21.48
CA LYS A 406 26.25 -6.94 -21.43
C LYS A 406 25.19 -6.60 -22.47
N LEU A 407 24.78 -5.33 -22.57
CA LEU A 407 23.79 -4.84 -23.52
C LEU A 407 24.24 -5.05 -24.98
N ARG A 408 25.49 -4.72 -25.28
CA ARG A 408 26.09 -4.97 -26.60
C ARG A 408 26.16 -6.47 -26.93
N ALA A 409 26.59 -7.29 -25.97
CA ALA A 409 26.64 -8.73 -26.17
C ALA A 409 25.24 -9.31 -26.47
N PHE A 410 24.19 -8.78 -25.83
CA PHE A 410 22.81 -9.10 -26.14
C PHE A 410 22.41 -8.67 -27.57
N HIS A 411 22.69 -7.43 -27.97
CA HIS A 411 22.39 -6.96 -29.33
C HIS A 411 23.14 -7.76 -30.42
N ASP A 412 24.39 -8.15 -30.17
CA ASP A 412 25.21 -8.95 -31.07
C ASP A 412 24.65 -10.37 -31.30
N MET A 413 23.74 -10.86 -30.44
CA MET A 413 23.02 -12.13 -30.65
C MET A 413 22.01 -12.05 -31.80
N LYS A 414 21.56 -10.83 -32.18
CA LYS A 414 20.63 -10.59 -33.29
C LYS A 414 19.35 -11.43 -33.24
N LEU A 415 18.84 -11.62 -32.02
CA LEU A 415 17.60 -12.37 -31.76
C LEU A 415 16.41 -11.69 -32.46
N LYS A 416 15.35 -12.47 -32.72
CA LYS A 416 14.15 -11.99 -33.40
C LYS A 416 12.88 -12.49 -32.73
N VAL A 417 11.87 -11.63 -32.70
CA VAL A 417 10.49 -11.91 -32.28
C VAL A 417 9.52 -11.32 -33.31
N ASP A 418 8.24 -11.71 -33.24
CA ASP A 418 7.24 -11.38 -34.28
C ASP A 418 6.58 -10.00 -34.10
N HIS A 419 6.96 -9.24 -33.07
CA HIS A 419 6.47 -7.89 -32.80
C HIS A 419 7.59 -6.85 -32.77
N SER A 420 7.24 -5.61 -33.12
CA SER A 420 8.15 -4.46 -33.13
C SER A 420 7.69 -3.37 -32.18
N PHE A 421 8.62 -2.53 -31.73
CA PHE A 421 8.31 -1.34 -30.95
C PHE A 421 8.46 -0.09 -31.83
N ASP A 422 7.38 0.45 -32.40
CA ASP A 422 7.45 1.67 -33.22
C ASP A 422 7.30 2.92 -32.34
N ILE A 423 8.37 3.70 -32.22
CA ILE A 423 8.39 4.91 -31.37
C ILE A 423 7.39 5.97 -31.87
N PHE A 424 7.18 6.10 -33.19
CA PHE A 424 6.25 7.09 -33.74
C PHE A 424 4.81 6.74 -33.40
N ASP A 425 4.44 5.47 -33.61
CA ASP A 425 3.10 4.99 -33.28
C ASP A 425 2.84 5.10 -31.77
N GLN A 426 3.86 4.87 -30.94
CA GLN A 426 3.75 5.02 -29.49
C GLN A 426 3.59 6.49 -29.05
N ILE A 427 4.26 7.44 -29.70
CA ILE A 427 4.06 8.89 -29.45
C ILE A 427 2.60 9.26 -29.72
N GLU A 428 2.05 8.84 -30.86
CA GLU A 428 0.66 9.09 -31.25
C GLU A 428 -0.34 8.37 -30.33
N PHE A 429 -0.03 7.13 -29.93
CA PHE A 429 -0.83 6.37 -28.99
C PHE A 429 -0.96 7.10 -27.65
N TYR A 430 0.13 7.54 -27.02
CA TYR A 430 0.06 8.26 -25.75
C TYR A 430 -0.67 9.59 -25.85
N GLU A 431 -0.52 10.31 -26.95
CA GLU A 431 -1.27 11.54 -27.21
C GLU A 431 -2.78 11.28 -27.36
N SER A 432 -3.17 10.17 -27.99
CA SER A 432 -4.58 9.77 -28.09
C SER A 432 -5.22 9.52 -26.71
N LEU A 433 -4.42 9.14 -25.71
CA LEU A 433 -4.89 8.90 -24.34
C LEU A 433 -5.16 10.19 -23.55
N TRP A 434 -4.79 11.37 -24.07
CA TRP A 434 -5.07 12.65 -23.40
C TRP A 434 -6.54 13.05 -23.44
N GLY A 435 -7.38 12.37 -24.23
CA GLY A 435 -8.82 12.63 -24.27
C GLY A 435 -9.18 13.98 -24.91
N GLY A 436 -8.28 14.56 -25.72
CA GLY A 436 -8.47 15.86 -26.38
C GLY A 436 -7.99 17.07 -25.57
N GLU A 437 -7.45 16.87 -24.37
CA GLU A 437 -6.79 17.92 -23.61
C GLU A 437 -5.48 18.36 -24.31
N PRO A 438 -5.20 19.68 -24.38
CA PRO A 438 -3.95 20.17 -24.97
C PRO A 438 -2.76 19.88 -24.06
N SER A 439 -1.58 19.74 -24.67
CA SER A 439 -0.33 19.60 -23.92
C SER A 439 -0.10 20.80 -22.99
N VAL A 440 0.50 20.52 -21.85
CA VAL A 440 0.89 21.51 -20.84
C VAL A 440 2.05 22.37 -21.32
N TYR A 441 2.78 21.92 -22.35
CA TYR A 441 3.86 22.64 -22.99
C TYR A 441 3.34 23.50 -24.15
N HIS A 442 3.48 24.82 -24.02
CA HIS A 442 2.96 25.77 -25.01
C HIS A 442 3.52 25.57 -26.43
N ASP A 443 4.75 25.07 -26.56
CA ASP A 443 5.41 24.84 -27.85
C ASP A 443 5.35 23.38 -28.33
N TYR A 444 4.48 22.55 -27.72
CA TYR A 444 4.37 21.12 -28.00
C TYR A 444 4.28 20.79 -29.49
N MET A 445 3.34 21.41 -30.22
CA MET A 445 3.11 21.11 -31.63
C MET A 445 4.36 21.34 -32.49
N LYS A 446 5.14 22.39 -32.18
CA LYS A 446 6.40 22.68 -32.87
C LYS A 446 7.49 21.66 -32.50
N THR A 447 7.57 21.27 -31.23
CA THR A 447 8.50 20.22 -30.78
C THR A 447 8.16 18.89 -31.46
N LYS A 448 6.87 18.51 -31.49
CA LYS A 448 6.39 17.31 -32.18
C LYS A 448 6.75 17.35 -33.67
N GLU A 449 6.46 18.43 -34.39
CA GLU A 449 6.83 18.56 -35.81
C GLU A 449 8.33 18.36 -36.05
N ASN A 450 9.18 18.98 -35.21
CA ASN A 450 10.63 18.81 -35.28
C ASN A 450 11.05 17.35 -35.08
N VAL A 451 10.54 16.69 -34.02
CA VAL A 451 10.88 15.30 -33.68
C VAL A 451 10.39 14.34 -34.76
N MET A 452 9.14 14.49 -35.22
CA MET A 452 8.58 13.67 -36.29
C MET A 452 9.37 13.84 -37.61
N GLY A 453 9.88 15.05 -37.86
CA GLY A 453 10.75 15.36 -39.00
C GLY A 453 12.11 14.64 -38.98
N LEU A 454 12.54 14.06 -37.86
CA LEU A 454 13.75 13.25 -37.78
C LEU A 454 13.59 11.87 -38.44
N LYS A 455 12.35 11.41 -38.68
CA LYS A 455 12.06 10.10 -39.29
C LYS A 455 12.84 9.87 -40.58
N THR A 456 12.77 10.84 -41.50
CA THR A 456 13.47 10.77 -42.79
C THR A 456 14.98 10.64 -42.63
N ALA A 457 15.58 11.31 -41.64
CA ALA A 457 17.00 11.22 -41.38
C ALA A 457 17.37 9.85 -40.79
N ILE A 458 16.63 9.36 -39.80
CA ILE A 458 16.82 8.04 -39.20
C ILE A 458 16.71 6.93 -40.25
N ASP A 459 15.73 7.05 -41.15
CA ASP A 459 15.51 6.09 -42.24
C ASP A 459 16.65 6.08 -43.27
N SER A 460 17.41 7.18 -43.39
CA SER A 460 18.57 7.25 -44.29
C SER A 460 19.82 6.58 -43.73
N TYR A 461 19.92 6.44 -42.40
CA TYR A 461 21.05 5.79 -41.76
C TYR A 461 20.96 4.27 -41.81
N LYS A 462 22.11 3.61 -41.72
CA LYS A 462 22.17 2.15 -41.61
C LYS A 462 21.52 1.69 -40.30
N LYS A 463 20.55 0.79 -40.42
CA LYS A 463 19.84 0.16 -39.29
C LYS A 463 20.03 -1.34 -39.33
N GLU A 464 20.20 -1.93 -38.17
CA GLU A 464 20.19 -3.38 -37.98
C GLU A 464 19.13 -3.71 -36.95
N PHE A 465 18.01 -4.29 -37.40
CA PHE A 465 16.89 -4.62 -36.53
C PHE A 465 17.14 -5.95 -35.82
N CYS A 466 17.10 -5.92 -34.50
CA CYS A 466 17.11 -7.09 -33.63
C CYS A 466 16.12 -6.90 -32.48
N LEU A 467 15.93 -7.94 -31.66
CA LEU A 467 15.24 -7.81 -30.38
C LEU A 467 16.03 -6.85 -29.50
N THR A 468 15.37 -5.80 -29.03
CA THR A 468 15.90 -4.80 -28.10
C THR A 468 15.11 -4.84 -26.80
N HIS A 469 15.72 -4.39 -25.71
CA HIS A 469 15.06 -4.35 -24.41
C HIS A 469 13.96 -3.27 -24.36
N ILE A 470 14.16 -2.15 -25.04
CA ILE A 470 13.34 -0.92 -25.06
C ILE A 470 13.35 -0.17 -23.72
N ASP A 471 13.43 -0.86 -22.59
CA ASP A 471 13.49 -0.25 -21.26
C ASP A 471 14.85 -0.49 -20.57
N ALA A 472 15.95 -0.32 -21.31
CA ALA A 472 17.31 -0.60 -20.83
C ALA A 472 17.82 0.48 -19.85
N VAL A 473 17.09 0.71 -18.76
CA VAL A 473 17.39 1.75 -17.76
C VAL A 473 18.35 1.23 -16.69
N PRO A 474 19.09 2.09 -15.98
CA PRO A 474 20.05 1.67 -14.94
C PRO A 474 19.46 0.71 -13.90
N ASP A 475 18.21 0.95 -13.48
CA ASP A 475 17.48 0.14 -12.50
C ASP A 475 17.25 -1.31 -12.95
N ASN A 476 17.22 -1.56 -14.26
CA ASN A 476 16.99 -2.88 -14.84
C ASN A 476 18.28 -3.69 -14.99
N PHE A 477 19.44 -3.09 -14.78
CA PHE A 477 20.74 -3.78 -14.71
C PHE A 477 21.03 -4.19 -13.27
N LEU A 478 20.87 -5.48 -12.98
CA LEU A 478 20.98 -6.01 -11.62
C LEU A 478 22.29 -6.77 -11.43
N PHE A 479 23.13 -6.23 -10.55
CA PHE A 479 24.33 -6.89 -10.05
C PHE A 479 23.96 -7.77 -8.85
N TYR A 480 24.43 -9.01 -8.84
CA TYR A 480 24.21 -9.97 -7.75
C TYR A 480 25.46 -10.84 -7.55
N LYS A 481 25.51 -11.60 -6.45
CA LYS A 481 26.58 -12.59 -6.23
C LYS A 481 26.06 -13.99 -6.46
N ASN A 482 26.78 -14.79 -7.26
CA ASN A 482 26.47 -16.21 -7.40
C ASN A 482 26.88 -16.99 -6.14
N GLU A 483 26.59 -18.30 -6.11
CA GLU A 483 26.92 -19.18 -4.98
C GLU A 483 28.43 -19.23 -4.65
N ASN A 484 29.29 -18.95 -5.63
CA ASN A 484 30.74 -18.88 -5.48
C ASN A 484 31.23 -17.49 -5.01
N GLY A 485 30.32 -16.53 -4.82
CA GLY A 485 30.63 -15.16 -4.40
C GLY A 485 31.10 -14.22 -5.53
N GLU A 486 31.04 -14.66 -6.79
CA GLU A 486 31.41 -13.86 -7.95
C GLU A 486 30.29 -12.88 -8.32
N GLU A 487 30.66 -11.64 -8.68
CA GLU A 487 29.71 -10.63 -9.12
C GLU A 487 29.21 -10.97 -10.53
N MET A 488 27.91 -11.13 -10.66
CA MET A 488 27.17 -11.42 -11.89
C MET A 488 26.29 -10.21 -12.23
N LEU A 489 25.99 -10.07 -13.52
CA LEU A 489 25.12 -9.02 -14.04
C LEU A 489 24.04 -9.62 -14.92
N GLN A 490 22.80 -9.24 -14.67
CA GLN A 490 21.65 -9.56 -15.52
C GLN A 490 20.83 -8.31 -15.88
N LEU A 491 20.09 -8.41 -16.98
CA LEU A 491 19.13 -7.40 -17.42
C LEU A 491 17.71 -7.91 -17.18
N THR A 492 16.86 -7.15 -16.50
CA THR A 492 15.50 -7.55 -16.12
C THR A 492 14.43 -6.61 -16.70
N ASP A 493 13.16 -7.01 -16.58
CA ASP A 493 11.99 -6.23 -17.01
C ASP A 493 11.78 -6.07 -18.52
N TRP A 494 11.61 -7.22 -19.19
CA TRP A 494 11.44 -7.36 -20.64
C TRP A 494 10.03 -7.02 -21.18
N GLU A 495 9.23 -6.24 -20.45
CA GLU A 495 7.80 -6.03 -20.75
C GLU A 495 7.53 -5.17 -22.00
N TYR A 496 8.47 -4.27 -22.35
CA TYR A 496 8.39 -3.41 -23.54
C TYR A 496 9.21 -3.92 -24.72
N SER A 497 9.96 -5.01 -24.53
CA SER A 497 10.94 -5.49 -25.50
C SER A 497 10.28 -5.87 -26.83
N GLY A 498 10.98 -5.63 -27.93
CA GLY A 498 10.48 -5.88 -29.28
C GLY A 498 11.54 -5.63 -30.35
N MET A 499 11.20 -5.87 -31.61
CA MET A 499 12.10 -5.59 -32.73
C MET A 499 12.31 -4.08 -32.91
N GLN A 500 13.56 -3.62 -32.84
CA GLN A 500 13.96 -2.22 -33.06
C GLN A 500 15.46 -2.12 -33.41
N ASP A 501 15.92 -0.93 -33.76
CA ASP A 501 17.34 -0.57 -33.80
C ASP A 501 17.94 -0.57 -32.38
N PRO A 502 19.03 -1.35 -32.11
CA PRO A 502 19.64 -1.48 -30.78
C PRO A 502 20.14 -0.16 -30.19
N HIS A 503 20.32 0.86 -31.02
CA HIS A 503 20.75 2.18 -30.58
C HIS A 503 19.67 2.90 -29.76
N VAL A 504 18.41 2.44 -29.82
CA VAL A 504 17.32 2.94 -28.97
C VAL A 504 17.57 2.59 -27.50
N ASP A 505 18.09 1.41 -27.18
CA ASP A 505 18.37 1.03 -25.79
C ASP A 505 19.44 1.94 -25.15
N ILE A 506 20.41 2.40 -25.94
CA ILE A 506 21.42 3.39 -25.49
C ILE A 506 20.74 4.74 -25.21
N ALA A 507 19.83 5.18 -26.08
CA ALA A 507 19.07 6.40 -25.88
C ALA A 507 18.19 6.32 -24.63
N MET A 508 17.55 5.18 -24.39
CA MET A 508 16.71 4.94 -23.22
C MET A 508 17.52 4.96 -21.91
N PHE A 509 18.70 4.33 -21.89
CA PHE A 509 19.60 4.43 -20.74
C PHE A 509 19.92 5.89 -20.39
N CYS A 510 20.33 6.68 -21.40
CA CYS A 510 20.73 8.08 -21.24
C CYS A 510 19.62 8.96 -20.64
N ILE A 511 18.40 8.88 -21.16
CA ILE A 511 17.30 9.75 -20.73
C ILE A 511 16.76 9.39 -19.35
N TYR A 512 16.89 8.12 -18.92
CA TYR A 512 16.51 7.69 -17.57
C TYR A 512 17.60 7.98 -16.55
N ALA A 513 18.87 7.92 -16.95
CA ALA A 513 20.00 8.32 -16.12
C ALA A 513 20.14 9.85 -15.96
N MET A 514 19.28 10.64 -16.61
CA MET A 514 19.30 12.11 -16.59
C MET A 514 20.65 12.70 -17.03
N TYR A 515 21.28 12.06 -18.02
CA TYR A 515 22.59 12.49 -18.53
C TYR A 515 22.52 13.78 -19.33
N ASP A 516 23.50 14.65 -19.09
CA ASP A 516 23.83 15.75 -20.00
C ASP A 516 24.54 15.23 -21.25
N LYS A 517 24.82 16.14 -22.19
CA LYS A 517 25.47 15.79 -23.46
C LYS A 517 26.82 15.10 -23.29
N GLU A 518 27.64 15.54 -22.34
CA GLU A 518 28.99 14.98 -22.14
C GLU A 518 28.90 13.54 -21.62
N ARG A 519 27.97 13.27 -20.71
CA ARG A 519 27.72 11.92 -20.17
C ARG A 519 27.08 11.00 -21.21
N VAL A 520 26.16 11.49 -22.03
CA VAL A 520 25.63 10.74 -23.17
C VAL A 520 26.73 10.37 -24.14
N ASP A 521 27.59 11.33 -24.50
CA ASP A 521 28.69 11.07 -25.43
C ASP A 521 29.62 9.99 -24.92
N ARG A 522 29.95 10.04 -23.63
CA ARG A 522 30.74 9.04 -22.93
C ARG A 522 30.08 7.65 -22.94
N LEU A 523 28.78 7.55 -22.66
CA LEU A 523 28.09 6.26 -22.66
C LEU A 523 28.07 5.62 -24.05
N ILE A 524 27.84 6.43 -25.09
CA ILE A 524 27.95 5.99 -26.49
C ILE A 524 29.35 5.43 -26.75
N ASP A 525 30.40 6.15 -26.34
CA ASP A 525 31.78 5.68 -26.52
C ASP A 525 32.06 4.39 -25.75
N ILE A 526 31.55 4.23 -24.52
CA ILE A 526 31.66 3.00 -23.75
C ILE A 526 31.03 1.82 -24.50
N TYR A 527 29.83 1.98 -25.06
CA TYR A 527 29.13 0.92 -25.80
C TYR A 527 29.92 0.49 -27.06
N PHE A 528 30.41 1.46 -27.84
CA PHE A 528 31.15 1.17 -29.07
C PHE A 528 32.65 0.87 -28.85
N GLY A 529 33.17 1.02 -27.63
CA GLY A 529 34.59 0.88 -27.34
C GLY A 529 35.45 1.99 -27.97
N ASN A 530 34.98 3.24 -27.92
CA ASN A 530 35.56 4.44 -28.54
C ASN A 530 35.60 4.43 -30.08
N GLY A 531 34.74 3.62 -30.71
CA GLY A 531 34.69 3.45 -32.17
C GLY A 531 33.40 3.94 -32.82
N CYS A 532 32.62 4.81 -32.17
CA CYS A 532 31.35 5.30 -32.71
C CYS A 532 31.58 6.35 -33.81
N ASP A 533 31.11 6.07 -35.02
CA ASP A 533 31.15 7.03 -36.13
C ASP A 533 30.10 8.15 -35.96
N ILE A 534 30.29 9.25 -36.70
CA ILE A 534 29.48 10.47 -36.53
C ILE A 534 28.02 10.25 -36.96
N ASP A 535 27.78 9.45 -38.00
CA ASP A 535 26.43 9.14 -38.51
C ASP A 535 25.66 8.31 -37.48
N THR A 536 26.32 7.31 -36.89
CA THR A 536 25.77 6.50 -35.79
C THR A 536 25.46 7.36 -34.57
N ARG A 537 26.35 8.27 -34.18
CA ARG A 537 26.12 9.19 -33.05
C ARG A 537 24.95 10.15 -33.33
N ALA A 538 24.88 10.72 -34.54
CA ALA A 538 23.76 11.55 -34.97
C ALA A 538 22.44 10.78 -34.91
N LYS A 539 22.43 9.51 -35.35
CA LYS A 539 21.25 8.63 -35.23
C LYS A 539 20.84 8.39 -33.78
N ILE A 540 21.78 8.14 -32.87
CA ILE A 540 21.48 7.99 -31.43
C ILE A 540 20.90 9.27 -30.86
N TYR A 541 21.42 10.44 -31.23
CA TYR A 541 20.84 11.73 -30.81
C TYR A 541 19.40 11.90 -31.32
N CYS A 542 19.12 11.48 -32.56
CA CYS A 542 17.74 11.47 -33.05
C CYS A 542 16.84 10.58 -32.17
N TYR A 543 17.30 9.38 -31.78
CA TYR A 543 16.53 8.51 -30.87
C TYR A 543 16.35 9.11 -29.48
N ILE A 544 17.35 9.79 -28.90
CA ILE A 544 17.20 10.49 -27.62
C ILE A 544 16.11 11.56 -27.71
N SER A 545 16.10 12.33 -28.80
CA SER A 545 15.07 13.34 -29.05
C SER A 545 13.67 12.70 -29.16
N MET A 546 13.54 11.59 -29.90
CA MET A 546 12.26 10.89 -30.05
C MET A 546 11.76 10.26 -28.74
N CYS A 547 12.64 9.56 -28.02
CA CYS A 547 12.28 8.91 -26.76
C CYS A 547 11.93 9.95 -25.69
N GLY A 548 12.62 11.10 -25.66
CA GLY A 548 12.24 12.22 -24.81
C GLY A 548 10.83 12.73 -25.07
N LEU A 549 10.39 12.81 -26.33
CA LEU A 549 9.00 13.19 -26.64
C LEU A 549 7.99 12.09 -26.23
N LEU A 550 8.32 10.83 -26.51
CA LEU A 550 7.48 9.68 -26.15
C LEU A 550 7.20 9.64 -24.63
N TRP A 551 8.24 9.73 -23.82
CA TRP A 551 8.09 9.66 -22.36
C TRP A 551 7.55 10.95 -21.75
N SER A 552 7.75 12.11 -22.40
CA SER A 552 7.01 13.33 -22.09
C SER A 552 5.50 13.11 -22.29
N ASN A 553 5.09 12.50 -23.41
CA ASN A 553 3.66 12.23 -23.66
C ASN A 553 3.06 11.25 -22.65
N TRP A 554 3.82 10.23 -22.27
CA TRP A 554 3.44 9.30 -21.20
C TRP A 554 3.26 10.02 -19.85
N CYS A 555 4.16 10.95 -19.51
CA CYS A 555 4.05 11.76 -18.29
C CYS A 555 2.77 12.61 -18.29
N GLU A 556 2.40 13.20 -19.43
CA GLU A 556 1.16 13.97 -19.56
C GLU A 556 -0.09 13.10 -19.39
N TYR A 557 -0.10 11.91 -20.00
CA TYR A 557 -1.18 10.95 -19.78
C TYR A 557 -1.33 10.60 -18.29
N LYS A 558 -0.23 10.32 -17.59
CA LYS A 558 -0.26 10.02 -16.15
C LYS A 558 -0.68 11.22 -15.30
N ARG A 559 -0.31 12.44 -15.70
CA ARG A 559 -0.76 13.67 -15.07
C ARG A 559 -2.27 13.82 -15.14
N ASN A 560 -2.90 13.46 -16.25
CA ASN A 560 -4.36 13.47 -16.39
C ASN A 560 -5.05 12.45 -15.47
N LEU A 561 -4.31 11.45 -14.98
CA LEU A 561 -4.76 10.50 -13.95
C LEU A 561 -4.42 10.94 -12.52
N GLY A 562 -3.89 12.16 -12.33
CA GLY A 562 -3.53 12.71 -11.02
C GLY A 562 -2.15 12.28 -10.50
N VAL A 563 -1.27 11.73 -11.36
CA VAL A 563 0.09 11.31 -10.99
C VAL A 563 1.13 12.25 -11.63
N GLU A 564 2.00 12.86 -10.81
CA GLU A 564 3.02 13.81 -11.28
C GLU A 564 4.45 13.32 -11.01
N PHE A 565 5.35 13.52 -11.99
CA PHE A 565 6.74 13.06 -11.96
C PHE A 565 7.79 14.18 -11.84
N GLY A 566 7.36 15.41 -11.55
CA GLY A 566 8.24 16.54 -11.26
C GLY A 566 9.35 16.76 -12.32
N GLU A 567 10.60 16.77 -11.86
CA GLU A 567 11.80 17.02 -12.68
C GLU A 567 11.96 16.06 -13.86
N TYR A 568 11.52 14.79 -13.71
CA TYR A 568 11.60 13.79 -14.77
C TYR A 568 10.80 14.21 -16.01
N SER A 569 9.56 14.66 -15.82
CA SER A 569 8.68 15.08 -16.92
C SER A 569 9.29 16.23 -17.73
N LEU A 570 9.83 17.23 -17.02
CA LEU A 570 10.50 18.37 -17.66
C LEU A 570 11.77 17.93 -18.41
N ALA A 571 12.58 17.04 -17.83
CA ALA A 571 13.80 16.54 -18.47
C ALA A 571 13.50 15.82 -19.79
N GLN A 572 12.49 14.95 -19.83
CA GLN A 572 12.09 14.23 -21.07
C GLN A 572 11.72 15.20 -22.19
N TYR A 573 10.90 16.22 -21.89
CA TYR A 573 10.55 17.25 -22.87
C TYR A 573 11.76 18.11 -23.29
N ARG A 574 12.74 18.33 -22.40
CA ARG A 574 14.00 19.00 -22.76
C ARG A 574 14.88 18.15 -23.67
N TYR A 575 14.98 16.84 -23.43
CA TYR A 575 15.69 15.92 -24.32
C TYR A 575 15.14 15.98 -25.74
N ALA A 576 13.82 15.98 -25.89
CA ALA A 576 13.17 16.14 -27.20
C ALA A 576 13.68 17.38 -27.96
N LYS A 577 13.84 18.50 -27.27
CA LYS A 577 14.21 19.80 -27.88
C LYS A 577 15.71 19.96 -28.09
N GLU A 578 16.52 19.56 -27.12
CA GLU A 578 17.97 19.76 -27.15
C GLU A 578 18.64 18.79 -28.11
N TYR A 579 18.28 17.51 -28.04
CA TYR A 579 18.87 16.51 -28.92
C TYR A 579 18.38 16.61 -30.35
N PHE A 580 17.22 17.20 -30.61
CA PHE A 580 16.85 17.61 -31.97
C PHE A 580 17.87 18.60 -32.55
N LYS A 581 18.29 19.60 -31.77
CA LYS A 581 19.29 20.59 -32.21
C LYS A 581 20.66 19.96 -32.38
N TYR A 582 21.10 19.18 -31.41
CA TYR A 582 22.40 18.50 -31.48
C TYR A 582 22.45 17.50 -32.64
N ALA A 583 21.37 16.76 -32.90
CA ALA A 583 21.29 15.89 -34.06
C ALA A 583 21.41 16.71 -35.35
N LYS A 584 20.67 17.81 -35.48
CA LYS A 584 20.78 18.71 -36.65
C LYS A 584 22.19 19.27 -36.85
N GLU A 585 22.89 19.59 -35.77
CA GLU A 585 24.29 20.05 -35.83
C GLU A 585 25.25 18.96 -36.30
N LEU A 586 25.06 17.71 -35.90
CA LEU A 586 25.89 16.58 -36.36
C LEU A 586 25.59 16.12 -37.79
N MET A 587 24.37 16.37 -38.28
CA MET A 587 23.92 15.98 -39.63
C MET A 587 24.33 16.97 -40.73
N ASN A 588 24.74 18.19 -40.36
CA ASN A 588 25.20 19.23 -41.27
C ASN A 588 26.72 19.31 -41.27
#